data_AF-A0A520G957-F1
#
_entry.id   AF-A0A520G957-F1
#
_cell.length_a   1.000
_cell.length_b   1.000
_cell.length_c   1.000
_cell.angle_alpha   90.00
_cell.angle_beta   90.00
_cell.angle_gamma   90.00
#
_symmetry.space_group_name_H-M   'P 1'
#
loop_
_entity.id
_entity.type
_entity.pdbx_description
1 polymer ?
#
loop_
_entity_poly.entity_id
_entity_poly.type
_entity_poly.pdbx_seq_one_letter_code
_entity_poly.pdbx_strand_id
1 'polypeptide(L)'
;MFQQVPAPCPLCDAQATYIPVSSPVGKRFTCPTCKAFFMDHVSETEMGDMPEMFRSEFRAQGNADSQKSGPGETYVIRETRPGEGGIITEWVRSGRTIYGQ
;
A
#
# COMPACT_ATOMS: atom_id res chain seq x y z
N MET A 1 6.63 12.07 17.45
CA MET A 1 5.23 11.60 17.45
C MET A 1 4.81 11.46 15.99
N PHE A 2 4.50 10.26 15.52
CA PHE A 2 4.01 10.08 14.15
C PHE A 2 2.53 10.45 14.12
N GLN A 3 2.17 11.53 13.41
CA GLN A 3 0.77 11.95 13.32
C GLN A 3 0.05 11.01 12.35
N GLN A 4 -0.91 10.25 12.88
CA GLN A 4 -1.83 9.47 12.07
C GLN A 4 -2.81 10.43 11.41
N VAL A 5 -2.84 10.44 10.08
CA VAL A 5 -3.73 11.31 9.30
C VAL A 5 -4.92 10.50 8.83
N PRO A 6 -6.17 10.94 9.07
CA PRO A 6 -7.36 10.26 8.55
C PRO A 6 -7.45 10.43 7.03
N ALA A 7 -7.70 9.33 6.32
CA ALA A 7 -7.88 9.32 4.87
C ALA A 7 -8.74 8.12 4.43
N PRO A 8 -9.39 8.18 3.25
CA PRO A 8 -10.01 7.00 2.66
C PRO A 8 -8.95 5.95 2.33
N CYS A 9 -9.28 4.68 2.56
CA CYS A 9 -8.41 3.56 2.21
C CYS A 9 -8.32 3.42 0.69
N PRO A 10 -7.13 3.44 0.07
CA PRO A 10 -7.02 3.29 -1.38
C PRO A 10 -7.49 1.91 -1.89
N LEU A 11 -7.64 0.91 -1.02
CA LEU A 11 -8.05 -0.46 -1.38
C LEU A 11 -9.56 -0.73 -1.23
N CYS A 12 -10.29 0.04 -0.42
CA CYS A 12 -11.71 -0.23 -0.18
C CYS A 12 -12.57 1.01 0.09
N ASP A 13 -12.00 2.21 -0.01
CA ASP A 13 -12.62 3.51 0.28
C ASP A 13 -13.15 3.69 1.73
N ALA A 14 -13.04 2.67 2.59
CA ALA A 14 -13.40 2.77 3.99
C ALA A 14 -12.50 3.78 4.72
N GLN A 15 -13.01 4.35 5.82
CA GLN A 15 -12.23 5.25 6.66
C GLN A 15 -10.98 4.52 7.20
N ALA A 16 -9.81 5.07 6.90
CA ALA A 16 -8.52 4.59 7.38
C ALA A 16 -7.71 5.73 8.00
N THR A 17 -6.57 5.37 8.57
CA THR A 17 -5.53 6.32 8.95
C THR A 17 -4.24 5.95 8.23
N TYR A 18 -3.38 6.93 7.95
CA TYR A 18 -2.04 6.65 7.47
C TYR A 18 -0.98 7.36 8.30
N ILE A 19 0.23 6.79 8.29
CA ILE A 19 1.44 7.41 8.82
C ILE A 19 2.37 7.68 7.63
N PRO A 20 2.79 8.94 7.38
CA PRO A 20 3.79 9.22 6.36
C PRO A 20 5.14 8.62 6.78
N VAL A 21 5.80 7.96 5.84
CA VAL A 21 7.12 7.33 6.00
C VAL A 21 8.06 8.02 5.02
N SER A 22 9.26 8.40 5.47
CA SER A 22 10.27 9.06 4.64
C SER A 22 11.33 8.10 4.09
N SER A 23 11.40 6.87 4.60
CA SER A 23 12.33 5.84 4.15
C SER A 23 11.74 4.44 4.38
N PRO A 24 11.18 3.79 3.34
CA PRO A 24 10.86 4.33 2.01
C PRO A 24 9.85 5.48 2.04
N VAL A 25 9.93 6.39 1.06
CA VAL A 25 8.96 7.49 0.91
C VAL A 25 7.59 6.90 0.55
N GLY A 26 6.61 7.14 1.41
CA GLY A 26 5.26 6.63 1.20
C GLY A 26 4.36 6.80 2.43
N LYS A 27 3.31 6.00 2.47
CA LYS A 27 2.28 6.04 3.51
C LYS A 27 2.01 4.63 4.02
N ARG A 28 2.04 4.46 5.34
CA ARG A 28 1.60 3.23 5.99
C ARG A 28 0.14 3.39 6.41
N PHE A 29 -0.75 2.76 5.69
CA PHE A 29 -2.17 2.75 5.96
C PHE A 29 -2.53 1.73 7.03
N THR A 30 -3.49 2.08 7.88
CA THR A 30 -4.17 1.20 8.83
C THR A 30 -5.65 1.30 8.56
N CYS A 31 -6.19 0.28 7.89
CA CYS A 31 -7.60 0.19 7.54
C CYS A 31 -8.28 -0.93 8.36
N PRO A 32 -9.44 -0.67 8.98
CA PRO A 32 -10.18 -1.70 9.73
C PRO A 32 -10.75 -2.81 8.83
N THR A 33 -10.98 -2.54 7.55
CA THR A 33 -11.56 -3.49 6.58
C THR A 33 -10.50 -4.34 5.86
N CYS A 34 -9.40 -3.72 5.43
CA CYS A 34 -8.35 -4.40 4.66
C CYS A 34 -7.26 -5.05 5.54
N LYS A 35 -6.89 -4.42 6.66
CA LYS A 35 -5.62 -4.52 7.43
C LYS A 35 -4.62 -3.41 7.09
N ALA A 36 -3.47 -3.42 7.77
CA ALA A 36 -2.39 -2.47 7.59
C ALA A 36 -1.49 -2.82 6.40
N PHE A 37 -1.15 -1.82 5.60
CA PHE A 37 -0.29 -1.96 4.43
C PHE A 37 0.55 -0.69 4.23
N PHE A 38 1.59 -0.80 3.41
CA PHE A 38 2.39 0.34 2.97
C PHE A 38 2.14 0.58 1.49
N MET A 39 2.06 1.84 1.09
CA MET A 39 1.97 2.28 -0.29
C MET A 39 3.02 3.36 -0.53
N ASP A 40 3.86 3.21 -1.54
CA ASP A 40 4.80 4.28 -1.90
C ASP A 40 4.11 5.46 -2.58
N HIS A 41 4.78 6.62 -2.55
CA HIS A 41 4.28 7.86 -3.16
C HIS A 41 3.96 7.74 -4.65
N VAL A 42 4.78 7.01 -5.39
CA VAL A 42 4.65 6.85 -6.85
C VAL A 42 3.43 5.99 -7.15
N SER A 43 3.27 4.85 -6.47
CA SER A 43 2.09 4.00 -6.58
C SER A 43 0.81 4.72 -6.20
N GLU A 44 0.84 5.59 -5.20
CA GLU A 44 -0.31 6.42 -4.84
C GLU A 44 -0.70 7.36 -5.99
N THR A 45 0.31 7.98 -6.62
CA THR A 45 0.11 8.88 -7.76
C THR A 45 -0.43 8.11 -8.97
N GLU A 46 0.24 7.03 -9.37
CA GLU A 46 -0.17 6.18 -10.48
C GLU A 46 -1.59 5.62 -10.29
N MET A 47 -1.93 5.16 -9.07
CA MET A 47 -3.29 4.70 -8.76
C MET A 47 -4.32 5.83 -8.90
N GLY A 48 -3.95 7.09 -8.61
CA GLY A 48 -4.79 8.25 -8.83
C GLY A 48 -5.06 8.53 -10.32
N ASP A 49 -4.05 8.33 -11.17
CA ASP A 49 -4.11 8.53 -12.61
C ASP A 49 -4.75 7.35 -13.38
N MET A 50 -4.88 6.17 -12.76
CA MET A 50 -5.50 5.00 -13.38
C MET A 50 -7.01 5.20 -13.66
N PRO A 51 -7.54 4.65 -14.78
CA PRO A 51 -8.97 4.65 -15.04
C PRO A 51 -9.76 3.95 -13.92
N GLU A 52 -11.00 4.39 -13.67
CA GLU A 52 -11.85 3.87 -12.58
C GLU A 52 -12.04 2.34 -12.60
N MET A 53 -12.12 1.75 -13.80
CA MET A 53 -12.22 0.31 -13.98
C MET A 53 -11.00 -0.43 -13.39
N PHE A 54 -9.79 0.01 -13.76
CA PHE A 54 -8.54 -0.55 -13.24
C PHE A 54 -8.39 -0.30 -11.74
N ARG A 55 -8.77 0.88 -11.25
CA ARG A 55 -8.77 1.19 -9.80
C ARG A 55 -9.68 0.25 -9.04
N SER A 56 -10.87 -0.06 -9.57
CA SER A 56 -11.83 -0.96 -8.93
C SER A 56 -11.31 -2.40 -8.86
N GLU A 57 -10.70 -2.90 -9.94
CA GLU A 57 -10.08 -4.22 -9.93
C GLU A 57 -8.87 -4.29 -8.98
N PHE A 58 -8.01 -3.28 -9.01
CA PHE A 58 -6.87 -3.17 -8.11
C PHE A 58 -7.31 -3.12 -6.65
N ARG A 59 -8.38 -2.37 -6.34
CA ARG A 59 -9.00 -2.32 -5.01
C ARG A 59 -9.48 -3.69 -4.56
N ALA A 60 -10.25 -4.37 -5.39
CA ALA A 60 -10.77 -5.69 -5.08
C ALA A 60 -9.64 -6.70 -4.81
N GLN A 61 -8.64 -6.74 -5.70
CA GLN A 61 -7.49 -7.62 -5.59
C GLN A 61 -6.64 -7.26 -4.37
N GLY A 62 -6.30 -5.98 -4.19
CA GLY A 62 -5.47 -5.50 -3.10
C GLY A 62 -6.14 -5.67 -1.74
N ASN A 63 -7.46 -5.50 -1.64
CA ASN A 63 -8.22 -5.82 -0.43
C ASN A 63 -8.13 -7.33 -0.12
N ALA A 64 -8.46 -8.18 -1.09
CA ALA A 64 -8.40 -9.63 -0.94
C ALA A 64 -6.98 -10.12 -0.59
N ASP A 65 -5.97 -9.52 -1.19
CA ASP A 65 -4.58 -9.83 -0.89
C ASP A 65 -4.23 -9.33 0.49
N SER A 66 -4.38 -8.04 0.82
CA SER A 66 -4.03 -7.46 2.13
C SER A 66 -4.50 -8.29 3.34
N GLN A 67 -5.67 -8.92 3.23
CA GLN A 67 -6.24 -9.80 4.25
C GLN A 67 -5.47 -11.11 4.47
N LYS A 68 -4.78 -11.62 3.45
CA LYS A 68 -3.90 -12.82 3.48
C LYS A 68 -2.58 -12.61 4.24
N SER A 69 -2.25 -11.39 4.69
CA SER A 69 -1.06 -11.15 5.52
C SER A 69 -1.03 -12.06 6.74
N GLY A 70 0.07 -12.81 6.89
CA GLY A 70 0.41 -13.51 8.12
C GLY A 70 0.92 -12.57 9.22
N PRO A 71 0.98 -13.04 10.48
CA PRO A 71 1.54 -12.28 11.57
C PRO A 71 3.01 -11.94 11.29
N GLY A 72 3.36 -10.65 11.38
CA GLY A 72 4.70 -10.15 11.07
C GLY A 72 4.96 -9.91 9.58
N GLU A 73 3.94 -9.91 8.72
CA GLU A 73 4.05 -9.52 7.32
C GLU A 73 3.35 -8.17 7.09
N THR A 74 3.90 -7.36 6.20
CA THR A 74 3.33 -6.09 5.75
C THR A 74 3.08 -6.20 4.26
N TYR A 75 1.84 -5.95 3.85
CA TYR A 75 1.50 -5.78 2.44
C TYR A 75 2.11 -4.48 1.95
N VAL A 76 2.82 -4.53 0.82
CA VAL A 76 3.52 -3.39 0.22
C VAL A 76 2.99 -3.21 -1.20
N ILE A 77 2.51 -2.02 -1.48
CA ILE A 77 2.12 -1.56 -2.82
C ILE A 77 3.22 -0.61 -3.25
N ARG A 78 3.95 -0.98 -4.31
CA ARG A 78 5.05 -0.17 -4.79
C ARG A 78 5.19 -0.14 -6.30
N GLU A 79 5.88 0.85 -6.83
CA GLU A 79 6.24 0.89 -8.25
C GLU A 79 7.09 -0.35 -8.58
N THR A 80 6.89 -0.87 -9.80
CA THR A 80 7.80 -1.84 -10.41
C THR A 80 9.22 -1.30 -10.51
N ARG A 81 10.20 -2.17 -10.76
CA ARG A 81 11.56 -1.71 -10.97
C ARG A 81 11.61 -0.75 -12.16
N PRO A 82 12.47 0.28 -12.12
CA PRO A 82 12.59 1.23 -13.22
C PRO A 82 12.89 0.48 -14.52
N GLY A 83 11.97 0.60 -15.48
CA GLY A 83 12.02 -0.07 -16.78
C GLY A 83 10.94 -1.13 -17.02
N GLU A 84 10.21 -1.60 -15.99
CA GLU A 84 9.10 -2.55 -16.16
C GLU A 84 7.74 -1.87 -16.31
N GLY A 85 7.55 -0.70 -15.68
CA GLY A 85 6.32 0.09 -15.77
C GLY A 85 5.15 -0.50 -14.96
N GLY A 86 4.54 0.32 -14.09
CA GLY A 86 3.34 -0.01 -13.34
C GLY A 86 3.55 -0.34 -11.86
N ILE A 87 2.46 -0.72 -11.19
CA ILE A 87 2.39 -0.98 -9.75
C ILE A 87 2.48 -2.50 -9.47
N ILE A 88 3.32 -2.89 -8.53
CA ILE A 88 3.38 -4.24 -7.96
C ILE A 88 2.90 -4.26 -6.51
N THR A 89 2.38 -5.41 -6.13
CA THR A 89 1.96 -5.70 -4.75
C THR A 89 2.75 -6.89 -4.23
N GLU A 90 3.37 -6.75 -3.06
CA GLU A 90 4.19 -7.82 -2.48
C GLU A 90 4.07 -7.89 -0.96
N TRP A 91 4.50 -9.03 -0.43
CA TRP A 91 4.50 -9.31 1.01
C TRP A 91 5.91 -9.18 1.55
N VAL A 92 6.11 -8.26 2.50
CA VAL A 92 7.40 -8.07 3.15
C VAL A 92 7.30 -8.44 4.62
N ARG A 93 8.16 -9.38 5.06
CA ARG A 93 8.27 -9.71 6.48
C ARG A 93 8.82 -8.50 7.26
N SER A 94 8.04 -8.05 8.24
CA SER A 94 8.35 -7.00 9.23
C SER A 94 9.55 -7.44 10.08
N GLY A 95 10.75 -7.27 9.53
CA GLY A 95 12.02 -7.74 10.11
C GLY A 95 13.11 -7.94 9.06
N ARG A 96 12.72 -8.16 7.79
CA ARG A 96 13.57 -7.83 6.66
C ARG A 96 13.36 -6.36 6.36
N THR A 97 14.41 -5.58 6.53
CA THR A 97 14.54 -4.28 5.90
C THR A 97 14.02 -4.41 4.47
N ILE A 98 13.09 -3.54 4.05
CA ILE A 98 12.54 -3.51 2.67
C ILE A 98 13.67 -3.30 1.63
N TYR A 99 14.88 -3.01 2.12
CA TYR A 99 16.14 -2.92 1.42
C TYR A 99 16.99 -4.18 1.68
N GLY A 100 17.19 -4.98 0.64
CA GLY A 100 18.46 -5.69 0.50
C GLY A 100 19.58 -4.64 0.41
N GLN A 101 20.71 -4.93 1.06
CA GLN A 101 21.98 -4.25 0.83
C GLN A 101 22.34 -4.24 -0.66
#